data_AF-A0A068RDF7-F1
#
_entry.id   AF-A0A068RDF7-F1
#
_cell.length_a   1.000
_cell.length_b   1.000
_cell.length_c   1.000
_cell.angle_alpha   90.00
_cell.angle_beta   90.00
_cell.angle_gamma   90.00
#
_symmetry.space_group_name_H-M   'P 1'
#
loop_
_entity.id
_entity.type
_entity.pdbx_description
1 polymer ?
#
loop_
_entity_poly.entity_id
_entity_poly.type
_entity_poly.pdbx_seq_one_letter_code
_entity_poly.pdbx_strand_id
1 'polypeptide(L)'
;MRRDMQEVLERWGRWAAHDENCASVDWPAMSVIPMRSAFSSSGPSCSDADGLLVDRCVAKLKTSRGREDMLVLGLRFVGGLPLRNIALALGGYTNQVRRSLNASEAFLEGGMVAGSASLDMDSEVSR
;
A
#
# COMPACT_ATOMS: atom_id res chain seq x y z
N MET A 1 19.94 -1.94 5.95
CA MET A 1 18.79 -2.32 6.81
C MET A 1 17.67 -2.82 5.94
N ARG A 2 16.89 -3.79 6.43
CA ARG A 2 15.71 -4.30 5.72
C ARG A 2 14.47 -3.65 6.34
N ARG A 3 13.61 -3.04 5.52
CA ARG A 3 12.38 -2.38 5.98
C ARG A 3 11.33 -3.42 6.32
N ASP A 4 10.54 -3.16 7.35
CA ASP A 4 9.25 -3.82 7.52
C ASP A 4 8.24 -3.18 6.56
N MET A 5 8.07 -3.81 5.40
CA MET A 5 7.17 -3.30 4.37
C MET A 5 5.71 -3.28 4.80
N GLN A 6 5.30 -4.12 5.76
CA GLN A 6 3.94 -4.05 6.31
C GLN A 6 3.74 -2.73 7.04
N GLU A 7 4.67 -2.34 7.92
CA GLU A 7 4.59 -1.07 8.65
C GLU A 7 4.65 0.13 7.68
N VAL A 8 5.56 0.09 6.70
CA VAL A 8 5.65 1.12 5.63
C VAL A 8 4.31 1.32 4.94
N LEU A 9 3.66 0.22 4.53
CA LEU A 9 2.38 0.26 3.83
C LEU A 9 1.21 0.63 4.73
N GLU A 10 1.25 0.30 6.02
CA GLU A 10 0.24 0.76 6.99
C GLU A 10 0.34 2.27 7.23
N ARG A 11 1.55 2.83 7.30
CA ARG A 11 1.76 4.29 7.43
C ARG A 11 1.37 5.04 6.15
N TRP A 12 1.77 4.51 4.99
CA TRP A 12 1.35 5.03 3.69
C TRP A 12 -0.16 4.95 3.50
N GLY A 13 -0.78 3.84 3.88
CA GLY A 13 -2.23 3.66 3.79
C GLY A 13 -3.01 4.71 4.57
N ARG A 14 -2.52 5.06 5.76
CA ARG A 14 -3.06 6.15 6.59
C ARG A 14 -2.89 7.53 5.97
N TRP A 15 -1.72 7.78 5.39
CA TRP A 15 -1.45 9.01 4.65
C TRP A 15 -2.33 9.14 3.40
N ALA A 16 -2.47 8.06 2.63
CA ALA A 16 -3.29 7.99 1.43
C ALA A 16 -4.79 8.04 1.72
N ALA A 17 -5.24 7.58 2.91
CA ALA A 17 -6.64 7.64 3.30
C ALA A 17 -7.15 9.07 3.61
N HIS A 18 -6.28 10.08 3.57
CA HIS A 18 -6.67 11.49 3.60
C HIS A 18 -7.24 11.88 2.22
N ASP A 19 -8.39 12.55 2.18
CA ASP A 19 -9.19 12.76 0.94
C ASP A 19 -8.39 13.38 -0.22
N GLU A 20 -7.43 14.26 0.08
CA GLU A 20 -6.57 14.91 -0.92
C GLU A 20 -5.48 13.98 -1.50
N ASN A 21 -5.06 12.97 -0.73
CA ASN A 21 -3.91 12.11 -1.08
C ASN A 21 -4.35 10.84 -1.82
N CYS A 22 -5.54 10.30 -1.56
CA CYS A 22 -6.00 9.06 -2.20
C CYS A 22 -6.09 9.17 -3.74
N ALA A 23 -6.32 10.38 -4.25
CA ALA A 23 -6.48 10.66 -5.67
C ALA A 23 -5.17 10.65 -6.48
N SER A 24 -4.01 10.63 -5.81
CA SER A 24 -2.69 10.58 -6.48
C SER A 24 -2.47 9.27 -7.25
N VAL A 25 -3.19 8.21 -6.85
CA VAL A 25 -3.12 6.89 -7.43
C VAL A 25 -4.35 6.64 -8.29
N ASP A 26 -4.14 6.33 -9.58
CA ASP A 26 -5.21 6.00 -10.54
C ASP A 26 -5.79 4.59 -10.27
N TRP A 27 -6.60 4.52 -9.21
CA TRP A 27 -7.32 3.32 -8.78
C TRP A 27 -8.33 2.89 -9.86
N PRO A 28 -8.42 1.59 -10.18
CA PRO A 28 -9.43 1.11 -11.10
C PRO A 28 -10.86 1.45 -10.62
N ALA A 29 -11.63 2.22 -11.38
CA ALA A 29 -13.07 2.44 -11.18
C ALA A 29 -13.54 2.91 -9.78
N MET A 30 -12.76 3.79 -9.09
CA MET A 30 -13.07 4.22 -7.70
C MET A 30 -13.29 3.04 -6.72
N SER A 31 -12.65 1.90 -7.00
CA SER A 31 -12.82 0.67 -6.21
C SER A 31 -12.19 0.73 -4.81
N VAL A 32 -11.30 1.69 -4.58
CA VAL A 32 -10.65 1.91 -3.29
C VAL A 32 -11.29 3.13 -2.63
N ILE A 33 -12.07 2.88 -1.58
CA ILE A 33 -12.70 3.93 -0.78
C ILE A 33 -11.92 4.03 0.54
N PRO A 34 -11.28 5.16 0.84
CA PRO A 34 -10.59 5.39 2.11
C PRO A 34 -11.49 5.11 3.32
N MET A 35 -11.08 4.18 4.17
CA MET A 35 -11.86 3.84 5.37
C MET A 35 -11.21 4.44 6.62
N ARG A 36 -11.51 5.71 6.91
CA ARG A 36 -10.92 6.44 8.05
C ARG A 36 -11.11 5.74 9.40
N SER A 37 -12.23 5.05 9.60
CA SER A 37 -12.50 4.28 10.83
C SER A 37 -11.61 3.04 10.98
N ALA A 38 -11.09 2.48 9.88
CA ALA A 38 -10.10 1.41 9.95
C ALA A 38 -8.76 1.90 10.49
N PHE A 39 -8.52 3.22 10.44
CA PHE A 39 -7.28 3.87 10.88
C PHE A 39 -7.44 4.71 12.16
N SER A 40 -8.63 4.79 12.74
CA SER A 40 -9.00 5.83 13.70
C SER A 40 -8.45 5.65 15.13
N SER A 41 -7.43 4.82 15.38
CA SER A 41 -6.89 4.69 16.75
C SER A 41 -5.49 4.08 16.94
N SER A 42 -4.76 3.64 15.90
CA SER A 42 -3.43 3.04 16.15
C SER A 42 -2.38 3.41 15.10
N GLY A 43 -1.57 4.41 15.46
CA GLY A 43 -0.22 4.63 14.92
C GLY A 43 -0.03 5.92 14.10
N PRO A 44 1.23 6.23 13.72
CA PRO A 44 1.62 7.39 12.89
C PRO A 44 1.37 7.22 11.37
N SER A 45 0.89 8.24 10.66
CA SER A 45 1.00 8.28 9.19
C SER A 45 2.45 8.58 8.74
N CYS A 46 2.77 8.39 7.46
CA CYS A 46 4.06 8.85 6.91
C CYS A 46 4.01 10.36 6.54
N SER A 47 5.16 10.93 6.19
CA SER A 47 5.26 12.29 5.63
C SER A 47 4.73 12.34 4.20
N ASP A 48 4.45 13.55 3.68
CA ASP A 48 4.06 13.73 2.27
C ASP A 48 5.15 13.27 1.30
N ALA A 49 6.42 13.49 1.64
CA ALA A 49 7.54 13.05 0.84
C ALA A 49 7.59 11.52 0.73
N ASP A 50 7.46 10.82 1.86
CA ASP A 50 7.38 9.37 1.93
C ASP A 50 6.15 8.85 1.17
N GLY A 51 5.00 9.48 1.38
CA GLY A 51 3.74 9.15 0.72
C GLY A 51 3.87 9.17 -0.81
N LEU A 52 4.41 10.26 -1.35
CA LEU A 52 4.64 10.43 -2.79
C LEU A 52 5.72 9.48 -3.36
N LEU A 53 6.69 9.03 -2.55
CA LEU A 53 7.67 8.04 -2.97
C LEU A 53 7.05 6.64 -3.08
N VAL A 54 6.23 6.26 -2.09
CA VAL A 54 5.49 4.99 -2.11
C VAL A 54 4.49 4.97 -3.25
N ASP A 55 3.72 6.05 -3.46
CA ASP A 55 2.78 6.19 -4.59
C ASP A 55 3.46 5.97 -5.94
N ARG A 56 4.64 6.58 -6.15
CA ARG A 56 5.42 6.38 -7.38
C ARG A 56 5.81 4.92 -7.58
N CYS A 57 6.09 4.19 -6.50
CA CYS A 57 6.38 2.76 -6.58
C CYS A 57 5.11 1.93 -6.86
N VAL A 58 3.97 2.30 -6.28
CA VAL A 58 2.64 1.70 -6.56
C VAL A 58 2.21 1.94 -8.02
N ALA A 59 2.50 3.12 -8.58
CA ALA A 59 2.25 3.40 -9.99
C ALA A 59 3.08 2.48 -10.91
N LYS A 60 4.33 2.19 -10.54
CA LYS A 60 5.19 1.22 -11.27
C LYS A 60 4.75 -0.24 -11.06
N LEU A 61 4.14 -0.56 -9.91
CA LEU A 61 3.55 -1.87 -9.64
C LEU A 61 2.45 -2.17 -10.66
N LYS A 62 1.57 -1.20 -10.95
CA LYS A 62 0.49 -1.33 -11.95
C LYS A 62 0.99 -1.76 -13.32
N THR A 63 2.11 -1.18 -13.79
CA THR A 63 2.66 -1.48 -15.12
C THR A 63 3.46 -2.78 -15.14
N SER A 64 4.07 -3.17 -14.02
CA SER A 64 4.96 -4.34 -13.96
C SER A 64 4.26 -5.63 -13.55
N ARG A 65 3.29 -5.54 -12.63
CA ARG A 65 2.59 -6.68 -12.03
C ARG A 65 1.08 -6.70 -12.34
N GLY A 66 0.54 -5.61 -12.87
CA GLY A 66 -0.83 -5.51 -13.33
C GLY A 66 -1.76 -4.78 -12.34
N ARG A 67 -2.97 -4.47 -12.82
CA ARG A 67 -3.99 -3.72 -12.06
C ARG A 67 -4.51 -4.48 -10.84
N GLU A 68 -4.58 -5.81 -10.89
CA GLU A 68 -5.13 -6.62 -9.79
C GLU A 68 -4.25 -6.53 -8.53
N ASP A 69 -2.92 -6.65 -8.68
CA ASP A 69 -1.98 -6.54 -7.57
C ASP A 69 -2.00 -5.14 -6.92
N MET A 70 -2.06 -4.11 -7.75
CA MET A 70 -2.26 -2.73 -7.29
C MET A 70 -3.58 -2.58 -6.51
N LEU A 71 -4.67 -3.14 -7.03
CA LEU A 71 -5.99 -3.07 -6.39
C LEU A 71 -6.00 -3.79 -5.04
N VAL A 72 -5.42 -4.98 -4.95
CA VAL A 72 -5.28 -5.74 -3.70
C VAL A 72 -4.56 -4.90 -2.64
N LEU A 73 -3.48 -4.21 -3.03
CA LEU A 73 -2.71 -3.35 -2.14
C LEU A 73 -3.55 -2.15 -1.66
N GLY A 74 -4.23 -1.46 -2.58
CA GLY A 74 -5.10 -0.33 -2.24
C GLY A 74 -6.25 -0.72 -1.31
N LEU A 75 -6.96 -1.81 -1.60
CA LEU A 75 -8.05 -2.32 -0.76
C LEU A 75 -7.56 -2.70 0.65
N ARG A 76 -6.34 -3.25 0.77
CA ARG A 76 -5.78 -3.66 2.06
C ARG A 76 -5.34 -2.48 2.91
N PHE A 77 -4.56 -1.56 2.32
CA PHE A 77 -3.84 -0.54 3.08
C PHE A 77 -4.50 0.82 3.05
N VAL A 78 -5.24 1.19 2.01
CA VAL A 78 -6.01 2.45 1.94
C VAL A 78 -7.47 2.21 2.31
N GLY A 79 -8.06 1.12 1.80
CA GLY A 79 -9.42 0.72 2.12
C GLY A 79 -9.58 0.03 3.49
N GLY A 80 -8.47 -0.36 4.13
CA GLY A 80 -8.48 -0.98 5.46
C GLY A 80 -9.18 -2.34 5.51
N LEU A 81 -9.39 -3.02 4.37
CA LEU A 81 -10.16 -4.26 4.34
C LEU A 81 -9.33 -5.47 4.81
N PRO A 82 -9.94 -6.41 5.56
CA PRO A 82 -9.28 -7.67 5.88
C PRO A 82 -9.16 -8.55 4.62
N LEU A 83 -8.12 -9.39 4.56
CA LEU A 83 -7.81 -10.21 3.38
C LEU A 83 -9.00 -11.07 2.90
N ARG A 84 -9.82 -11.56 3.83
CA ARG A 84 -11.04 -12.32 3.52
C ARG A 84 -12.06 -11.48 2.73
N ASN A 85 -12.26 -10.22 3.11
CA ASN A 85 -13.20 -9.34 2.43
C ASN A 85 -12.68 -8.95 1.04
N ILE A 86 -11.37 -8.75 0.90
CA ILE A 86 -10.73 -8.53 -0.40
C ILE A 86 -10.93 -9.74 -1.31
N ALA A 87 -10.70 -10.96 -0.79
CA ALA A 87 -10.91 -12.18 -1.56
C ALA A 87 -12.37 -12.31 -2.02
N LEU A 88 -13.33 -12.03 -1.15
CA LEU A 88 -14.76 -12.02 -1.51
C LEU A 88 -15.08 -10.96 -2.57
N ALA A 89 -14.55 -9.75 -2.43
CA ALA A 89 -14.77 -8.66 -3.38
C ALA A 89 -14.19 -8.96 -4.78
N LEU A 90 -13.10 -9.72 -4.85
CA LEU A 90 -12.44 -10.12 -6.09
C LEU A 90 -12.89 -11.51 -6.61
N GLY A 91 -13.84 -12.18 -5.94
CA GLY A 91 -14.31 -13.51 -6.33
C GLY A 91 -13.25 -14.63 -6.20
N GLY A 92 -12.27 -14.44 -5.33
CA GLY A 92 -11.12 -15.34 -5.12
C GLY A 92 -11.01 -15.90 -3.71
N TYR A 93 -9.81 -16.36 -3.34
CA TYR A 93 -9.50 -16.95 -2.04
C TYR A 93 -8.41 -16.17 -1.30
N THR A 94 -8.46 -16.17 0.03
CA THR A 94 -7.53 -15.42 0.91
C THR A 94 -6.05 -15.71 0.61
N ASN A 95 -5.72 -16.93 0.19
CA ASN A 95 -4.35 -17.30 -0.17
C ASN A 95 -3.86 -16.60 -1.45
N GLN A 96 -4.74 -16.31 -2.42
CA GLN A 96 -4.39 -15.54 -3.61
C GLN A 96 -4.06 -14.10 -3.23
N VAL A 97 -4.91 -13.48 -2.39
CA VAL A 97 -4.68 -12.12 -1.86
C VAL A 97 -3.35 -12.06 -1.10
N ARG A 98 -3.05 -13.05 -0.24
CA ARG A 98 -1.78 -13.09 0.50
C ARG A 98 -0.57 -13.21 -0.43
N ARG A 99 -0.66 -14.03 -1.48
CA ARG A 99 0.41 -14.16 -2.48
C ARG A 99 0.64 -12.85 -3.25
N SER A 100 -0.44 -12.19 -3.64
CA SER A 100 -0.42 -10.88 -4.30
C SER A 100 0.24 -9.83 -3.41
N LEU A 101 -0.14 -9.75 -2.13
CA LEU A 101 0.47 -8.81 -1.17
C LEU A 101 1.97 -9.07 -0.98
N ASN A 102 2.37 -10.32 -0.70
CA ASN A 102 3.79 -10.66 -0.53
C ASN A 102 4.63 -10.29 -1.76
N ALA A 103 4.09 -10.52 -2.96
CA ALA A 103 4.80 -10.21 -4.20
C ALA A 103 4.85 -8.70 -4.48
N SER A 104 3.79 -7.98 -4.14
CA SER A 104 3.74 -6.51 -4.23
C SER A 104 4.69 -5.85 -3.24
N GLU A 105 4.75 -6.33 -1.99
CA GLU A 105 5.70 -5.87 -0.97
C GLU A 105 7.15 -6.05 -1.43
N ALA A 106 7.49 -7.25 -1.93
CA ALA A 106 8.83 -7.52 -2.46
C ALA A 106 9.17 -6.62 -3.66
N PHE A 107 8.20 -6.35 -4.53
CA PHE A 107 8.37 -5.43 -5.65
C PHE A 107 8.63 -3.99 -5.18
N LEU A 108 7.84 -3.50 -4.22
CA LEU A 108 8.00 -2.15 -3.67
C LEU A 108 9.33 -2.00 -2.93
N GLU A 109 9.71 -2.98 -2.11
CA GLU A 109 11.01 -3.03 -1.42
C GLU A 109 12.15 -2.94 -2.43
N GLY A 110 12.12 -3.77 -3.48
CA GLY A 110 13.12 -3.74 -4.56
C GLY A 110 13.13 -2.43 -5.35
N GLY A 111 11.96 -1.85 -5.61
CA GLY A 111 11.82 -0.57 -6.30
C GLY A 111 12.43 0.60 -5.52
N MET A 112 12.24 0.63 -4.20
CA MET A 112 12.83 1.64 -3.32
C MET A 112 14.35 1.51 -3.25
N VAL A 113 14.87 0.28 -3.16
CA VAL A 113 16.32 0.02 -3.17
C VAL A 113 16.94 0.44 -4.51
N ALA A 114 16.35 0.03 -5.63
CA ALA A 114 16.84 0.39 -6.96
C ALA A 114 16.79 1.91 -7.22
N GLY A 115 15.79 2.59 -6.67
CA GLY A 115 15.63 4.04 -6.77
C GLY A 115 16.52 4.84 -5.81
N SER A 116 17.31 4.20 -4.94
CA SER A 116 18.03 4.85 -3.84
C SER A 116 17.13 5.75 -2.99
N ALA A 117 15.85 5.36 -2.85
CA ALA A 117 14.89 6.11 -2.06
C ALA A 117 15.16 5.88 -0.57
N SER A 118 15.46 6.96 0.15
CA SER A 118 15.44 7.01 1.61
C SER A 118 14.06 7.51 2.04
N LEU A 119 13.44 6.81 2.98
CA LEU A 119 12.19 7.27 3.60
C LEU A 119 12.51 7.90 4.95
N ASP A 120 11.79 8.95 5.33
CA ASP A 120 11.96 9.61 6.63
C ASP A 120 11.68 8.59 7.76
N MET A 121 10.70 7.71 7.56
CA MET A 121 10.35 6.65 8.51
C MET A 121 11.33 5.47 8.57
N ASP A 122 12.41 5.43 7.78
CA ASP A 122 13.33 4.28 7.70
C ASP A 122 13.95 3.89 9.06
N SER A 123 14.19 4.88 9.92
CA SER A 123 14.73 4.66 11.27
C SER A 123 13.77 3.95 12.21
N GLU A 124 12.46 4.02 11.94
CA GLU A 124 11.40 3.45 12.78
C GLU A 124 10.88 2.11 12.27
N VAL A 125 10.95 1.90 10.95
CA VAL A 125 10.37 0.73 10.26
C VAL A 125 11.41 -0.31 9.90
N SER A 126 12.58 -0.29 10.52
CA SER A 126 13.63 -1.28 10.25
C SER A 126 13.48 -2.54 11.08
N ARG A 127 13.73 -3.70 10.47
CA ARG A 127 13.82 -5.00 11.16
C ARG A 127 15.21 -5.28 11.70
#